data_AF-A0A7J4FJD2-F1
#
_entry.id   AF-A0A7J4FJD2-F1
#
_cell.length_a   1.000
_cell.length_b   1.000
_cell.length_c   1.000
_cell.angle_alpha   90.00
_cell.angle_beta   90.00
_cell.angle_gamma   90.00
#
_symmetry.space_group_name_H-M   'P 1'
#
loop_
_entity.id
_entity.type
_entity.pdbx_description
1 polymer ?
#
loop_
_entity_poly.entity_id
_entity_poly.type
_entity_poly.pdbx_seq_one_letter_code
_entity_poly.pdbx_strand_id
1 'polypeptide(L)'
;FILFLIALQAELEEDPFDVPHAETEIVAGYGTEFSGRKLAFIRLSKDTQIVFGAVLTATLFLGGPYGPIFSNPPSLWFTIYFVLKVLFVIALLEFVEAICARLRIDHVIRGNWRIITPAALVSVILTLLSAPYIRLFMGVLI
;
A
#
# COMPACT_ATOMS: atom_id res chain seq x y z
N PHE A 1 4.10 1.93 -8.88
CA PHE A 1 4.09 0.76 -7.99
C PHE A 1 4.94 0.98 -6.75
N ILE A 2 6.27 1.05 -6.84
CA ILE A 2 7.15 1.19 -5.65
C ILE A 2 6.84 2.45 -4.84
N LEU A 3 6.69 3.61 -5.52
CA LEU A 3 6.28 4.86 -4.84
C LEU A 3 4.93 4.73 -4.13
N PHE A 4 3.99 3.97 -4.70
CA PHE A 4 2.67 3.73 -4.10
C PHE A 4 2.78 2.81 -2.89
N LEU A 5 3.59 1.74 -2.96
CA LEU A 5 3.83 0.86 -1.82
C LEU A 5 4.46 1.61 -0.64
N ILE A 6 5.46 2.46 -0.90
CA ILE A 6 6.10 3.27 0.15
C ILE A 6 5.09 4.27 0.75
N ALA A 7 4.28 4.93 -0.08
CA ALA A 7 3.25 5.84 0.39
C ALA A 7 2.15 5.12 1.18
N LEU A 8 1.77 3.91 0.77
CA LEU A 8 0.80 3.08 1.47
C LEU A 8 1.32 2.67 2.85
N GLN A 9 2.58 2.23 2.95
CA GLN A 9 3.20 1.91 4.25
C GLN A 9 3.19 3.12 5.18
N ALA A 10 3.44 4.32 4.66
CA ALA A 10 3.40 5.55 5.45
C ALA A 10 1.98 5.90 5.93
N GLU A 11 0.94 5.63 5.13
CA GLU A 11 -0.46 5.87 5.49
C GLU A 11 -0.99 4.86 6.51
N LEU A 12 -0.53 3.60 6.47
CA LEU A 12 -0.92 2.58 7.43
C LEU A 12 -0.37 2.85 8.85
N GLU A 13 0.56 3.79 8.98
CA GLU A 13 1.22 4.15 10.25
C GLU A 13 1.80 2.93 10.97
N GLU A 14 2.21 1.94 10.18
CA GLU A 14 2.79 0.69 10.64
C GLU A 14 4.31 0.79 10.57
N ASP A 15 5.03 -0.03 11.32
CA ASP A 15 6.49 -0.02 11.33
C ASP A 15 7.01 -0.13 9.88
N PRO A 16 7.94 0.74 9.44
CA PRO A 16 8.82 1.67 10.18
C PRO A 16 8.27 3.09 10.42
N PHE A 17 7.01 3.37 10.06
CA PHE A 17 6.36 4.69 10.13
C PHE A 17 5.43 4.85 11.35
N ASP A 18 5.59 4.03 12.39
CA ASP A 18 4.82 4.14 13.63
C ASP A 18 5.26 5.35 14.49
N VAL A 19 4.72 6.52 14.10
CA VAL A 19 4.82 7.80 14.79
C VAL A 19 3.75 7.97 15.88
N PRO A 20 2.46 7.64 15.66
CA PRO A 20 1.41 7.96 16.63
C PRO A 20 1.27 6.97 17.78
N HIS A 21 1.87 5.77 17.70
CA HIS A 21 1.94 4.81 18.80
C HIS A 21 3.30 4.77 19.49
N ALA A 22 4.19 5.73 19.18
CA ALA A 22 5.56 5.79 19.64
C ALA A 22 5.73 5.57 21.16
N GLU A 23 6.00 4.34 21.58
CA GLU A 23 6.09 3.93 22.99
C GLU A 23 7.21 4.67 23.76
N THR A 24 8.31 4.95 23.07
CA THR A 24 9.50 5.61 23.62
C THR A 24 9.35 7.13 23.76
N GLU A 25 8.47 7.76 22.98
CA GLU A 25 8.34 9.23 22.93
C GLU A 25 7.03 9.72 23.57
N ILE A 26 5.94 8.97 23.39
CA ILE A 26 4.58 9.36 23.81
C ILE A 26 3.82 8.25 24.55
N VAL A 27 4.52 7.23 25.05
CA VAL A 27 3.93 6.17 25.92
C VAL A 27 2.71 5.53 25.25
N ALA A 28 2.83 5.09 23.99
CA ALA A 28 1.74 4.50 23.18
C ALA A 28 0.60 5.46 22.77
N GLY A 29 0.75 6.76 23.05
CA GLY A 29 -0.11 7.83 22.54
C GLY A 29 -1.58 7.63 22.92
N TYR A 30 -2.47 7.68 21.93
CA TYR A 30 -3.90 7.50 22.16
C TYR A 30 -4.27 6.08 22.65
N GLY A 31 -3.38 5.09 22.48
CA GLY A 31 -3.61 3.72 22.93
C GLY A 31 -3.79 3.59 24.44
N THR A 32 -3.22 4.51 25.24
CA THR A 32 -3.33 4.48 26.70
C THR A 32 -4.67 4.96 27.23
N GLU A 33 -5.41 5.72 26.44
CA GLU A 33 -6.71 6.27 26.83
C GLU A 33 -7.85 5.27 26.67
N PHE A 34 -7.65 4.23 25.84
CA PHE A 34 -8.66 3.24 25.51
C PHE A 34 -8.37 1.88 26.15
N SER A 35 -9.41 1.22 26.63
CA SER A 35 -9.31 -0.12 27.23
C SER A 35 -10.46 -1.04 26.80
N GLY A 36 -10.24 -2.36 26.97
CA GLY A 36 -11.23 -3.41 26.71
C GLY A 36 -11.78 -3.38 25.28
N ARG A 37 -13.11 -3.25 25.15
CA ARG A 37 -13.82 -3.33 23.86
C ARG A 37 -13.46 -2.18 22.91
N LYS A 38 -13.22 -0.97 23.42
CA LYS A 38 -12.90 0.20 22.57
C LYS A 38 -11.53 0.04 21.92
N LEU A 39 -10.54 -0.42 22.68
CA LEU A 39 -9.21 -0.74 22.16
C LEU A 39 -9.26 -1.84 21.10
N ALA A 40 -10.10 -2.87 21.30
CA ALA A 40 -10.27 -3.94 20.33
C ALA A 40 -10.79 -3.43 18.97
N PHE A 41 -11.78 -2.52 18.96
CA PHE A 41 -12.27 -1.94 17.71
C PHE A 41 -11.24 -1.06 17.00
N ILE A 42 -10.42 -0.32 17.76
CA ILE A 42 -9.34 0.49 17.20
C ILE A 42 -8.30 -0.41 16.51
N ARG A 43 -7.88 -1.50 17.17
CA ARG A 43 -6.93 -2.46 16.58
C ARG A 43 -7.51 -3.14 15.34
N LEU A 44 -8.75 -3.61 15.43
CA LEU A 44 -9.47 -4.19 14.29
C LEU A 44 -9.54 -3.23 13.11
N SER A 45 -9.72 -1.92 13.36
CA SER A 45 -9.76 -0.92 12.30
C SER A 45 -8.40 -0.73 11.62
N LYS A 46 -7.29 -0.82 12.37
CA LYS A 46 -5.92 -0.81 11.79
C LYS A 46 -5.68 -2.06 10.95
N ASP A 47 -5.98 -3.24 11.48
CA ASP A 47 -5.84 -4.50 10.73
C ASP A 47 -6.66 -4.50 9.44
N THR A 48 -7.87 -3.91 9.51
CA THR A 48 -8.76 -3.77 8.35
C THR A 48 -8.16 -2.81 7.30
N GLN A 49 -7.51 -1.73 7.71
CA GLN A 49 -6.85 -0.79 6.79
C GLN A 49 -5.72 -1.46 6.00
N ILE A 50 -4.91 -2.32 6.63
CA ILE A 50 -3.84 -3.07 5.96
C ILE A 50 -4.42 -3.93 4.83
N VAL A 51 -5.50 -4.67 5.12
CA VAL A 51 -6.19 -5.51 4.13
C VAL A 51 -6.74 -4.65 2.98
N PHE A 52 -7.38 -3.52 3.27
CA PHE A 52 -7.88 -2.60 2.23
C PHE A 52 -6.74 -2.02 1.37
N GLY A 53 -5.62 -1.65 1.98
CA GLY A 53 -4.43 -1.17 1.29
C GLY A 53 -3.86 -2.22 0.33
N ALA A 54 -3.78 -3.47 0.78
CA ALA A 54 -3.32 -4.58 -0.05
C ALA A 54 -4.27 -4.86 -1.23
N VAL A 55 -5.59 -4.81 -0.99
CA VAL A 55 -6.63 -4.94 -2.03
C VAL A 55 -6.51 -3.82 -3.08
N LEU A 56 -6.33 -2.57 -2.66
CA LEU A 56 -6.13 -1.44 -3.58
C LEU A 56 -4.85 -1.59 -4.41
N THR A 57 -3.77 -2.04 -3.79
CA THR A 57 -2.50 -2.29 -4.49
C THR A 57 -2.64 -3.39 -5.53
N ALA A 58 -3.26 -4.51 -5.16
CA ALA A 58 -3.47 -5.65 -6.04
C ALA A 58 -4.38 -5.32 -7.23
N THR A 59 -5.41 -4.50 -7.01
CA THR A 59 -6.33 -4.06 -8.07
C THR A 59 -5.67 -3.07 -9.04
N LEU A 60 -5.00 -2.04 -8.53
CA LEU A 60 -4.44 -0.96 -9.35
C LEU A 60 -3.19 -1.38 -10.13
N PHE A 61 -2.30 -2.19 -9.53
CA PHE A 61 -0.98 -2.47 -10.11
C PHE A 61 -0.79 -3.92 -10.56
N LEU A 62 -1.43 -4.90 -9.91
CA LEU A 62 -1.27 -6.32 -10.26
C LEU A 62 -2.37 -6.82 -11.22
N GLY A 63 -3.15 -5.90 -11.81
CA GLY A 63 -4.19 -6.25 -12.78
C GLY A 63 -5.41 -6.95 -12.17
N GLY A 64 -5.65 -6.74 -10.86
CA GLY A 64 -6.84 -7.24 -10.17
C GLY A 64 -7.06 -8.75 -10.30
N PRO A 65 -8.28 -9.21 -10.60
CA PRO A 65 -8.61 -10.63 -10.61
C PRO A 65 -8.05 -11.38 -11.83
N TYR A 66 -7.56 -10.69 -12.87
CA TYR A 66 -7.10 -11.34 -14.09
C TYR A 66 -5.77 -12.08 -13.86
N GLY A 67 -5.82 -13.41 -13.97
CA GLY A 67 -4.66 -14.31 -13.96
C GLY A 67 -4.39 -14.90 -15.36
N PRO A 68 -3.27 -15.62 -15.56
CA PRO A 68 -2.99 -16.31 -16.80
C PRO A 68 -4.15 -17.27 -17.12
N ILE A 69 -4.73 -17.10 -18.32
CA ILE A 69 -5.97 -17.75 -18.76
C ILE A 69 -5.69 -19.24 -18.99
N PHE A 70 -5.72 -20.03 -17.91
CA PHE A 70 -5.69 -21.49 -17.98
C PHE A 70 -7.03 -22.04 -17.49
N SER A 71 -7.89 -22.36 -18.46
CA SER A 71 -9.07 -23.22 -18.37
C SER A 71 -10.25 -22.81 -17.45
N ASN A 72 -11.46 -22.98 -17.98
CA ASN A 72 -12.75 -22.87 -17.29
C ASN A 72 -12.82 -23.85 -16.09
N PRO A 73 -13.49 -23.52 -14.95
CA PRO A 73 -14.56 -22.53 -14.77
C PRO A 73 -14.07 -21.12 -14.38
N PRO A 74 -14.59 -20.04 -15.00
CA PRO A 74 -14.00 -18.71 -14.90
C PRO A 74 -13.99 -18.11 -13.48
N SER A 75 -15.06 -18.24 -12.68
CA SER A 75 -15.23 -17.38 -11.49
C SER A 75 -14.34 -17.74 -10.30
N LEU A 76 -14.19 -19.03 -9.96
CA LEU A 76 -13.43 -19.44 -8.77
C LEU A 76 -11.94 -19.19 -8.93
N TRP A 77 -11.39 -19.43 -10.12
CA TRP A 77 -9.98 -19.19 -10.42
C TRP A 77 -9.64 -17.70 -10.31
N PHE A 78 -10.48 -16.80 -10.82
CA PHE A 78 -10.28 -15.36 -10.66
C PHE A 78 -10.25 -14.93 -9.18
N THR A 79 -11.13 -15.47 -8.35
CA THR A 79 -11.13 -15.18 -6.91
C THR A 79 -9.87 -15.70 -6.23
N ILE A 80 -9.43 -16.93 -6.55
CA ILE A 80 -8.22 -17.52 -5.97
C ILE A 80 -6.98 -16.71 -6.35
N TYR A 81 -6.84 -16.31 -7.62
CA TYR A 81 -5.73 -15.47 -8.06
C TYR A 81 -5.75 -14.10 -7.39
N PHE A 82 -6.93 -13.51 -7.21
CA PHE A 82 -7.07 -12.24 -6.52
C PHE A 82 -6.62 -12.35 -5.06
N VAL A 83 -7.12 -13.35 -4.33
CA VAL A 83 -6.73 -13.60 -2.93
C VAL A 83 -5.23 -13.86 -2.83
N LEU A 84 -4.65 -14.65 -3.73
CA LEU A 84 -3.21 -14.91 -3.74
C LEU A 84 -2.39 -13.63 -3.95
N LYS A 85 -2.81 -12.75 -4.86
CA LYS A 85 -2.16 -11.45 -5.08
C LYS A 85 -2.27 -10.54 -3.86
N VAL A 86 -3.44 -10.51 -3.20
CA VAL A 86 -3.62 -9.73 -1.98
C VAL A 86 -2.73 -10.26 -0.86
N LEU A 87 -2.70 -11.58 -0.64
CA LEU A 87 -1.81 -12.21 0.33
C LEU A 87 -0.34 -11.95 0.01
N PHE A 88 0.04 -11.95 -1.26
CA PHE A 88 1.40 -11.59 -1.67
C PHE A 88 1.73 -10.13 -1.34
N VAL A 89 0.80 -9.19 -1.53
CA VAL A 89 1.02 -7.79 -1.16
C VAL A 89 1.11 -7.64 0.37
N ILE A 90 0.24 -8.29 1.14
CA ILE A 90 0.33 -8.28 2.61
C ILE A 90 1.69 -8.82 3.04
N ALA A 91 2.10 -9.98 2.52
CA ALA A 91 3.40 -10.56 2.81
C ALA A 91 4.56 -9.64 2.43
N LEU A 92 4.41 -8.81 1.40
CA LEU A 92 5.41 -7.80 1.02
C LEU A 92 5.45 -6.65 2.05
N LEU A 93 4.30 -6.13 2.49
CA LEU A 93 4.23 -5.06 3.50
C LEU A 93 4.86 -5.52 4.83
N GLU A 94 4.47 -6.72 5.28
CA GLU A 94 5.03 -7.38 6.48
C GLU A 94 6.53 -7.67 6.34
N PHE A 95 6.99 -8.03 5.14
CA PHE A 95 8.41 -8.22 4.89
C PHE A 95 9.21 -6.92 4.96
N VAL A 96 8.62 -5.80 4.51
CA VAL A 96 9.23 -4.48 4.64
C VAL A 96 9.30 -4.07 6.11
N GLU A 97 8.24 -4.29 6.88
CA GLU A 97 8.22 -4.08 8.32
C GLU A 97 9.33 -4.90 9.02
N ALA A 98 9.43 -6.19 8.72
CA ALA A 98 10.41 -7.09 9.34
C ALA A 98 11.88 -6.70 9.06
N ILE A 99 12.15 -6.03 7.93
CA ILE A 99 13.50 -5.61 7.53
C ILE A 99 13.83 -4.19 8.01
N CYS A 100 12.84 -3.30 8.03
CA CYS A 100 13.08 -1.90 8.30
C CYS A 100 13.11 -1.61 9.79
N ALA A 101 14.16 -0.90 10.22
CA ALA A 101 14.18 -0.32 11.56
C ALA A 101 13.23 0.89 11.63
N ARG A 102 12.58 1.06 12.79
CA ARG A 102 11.70 2.19 13.09
C ARG A 102 12.38 3.53 12.82
N LEU A 103 11.73 4.41 12.07
CA LEU A 103 12.26 5.72 11.68
C LEU A 103 11.72 6.83 12.59
N ARG A 104 12.59 7.78 12.94
CA ARG A 104 12.17 8.97 13.69
C ARG A 104 11.31 9.89 12.81
N ILE A 105 10.31 10.54 13.43
CA ILE A 105 9.35 11.44 12.77
C ILE A 105 10.01 12.49 11.86
N ASP A 106 11.14 13.07 12.29
CA ASP A 106 11.87 14.09 11.54
C ASP A 106 12.39 13.58 10.18
N HIS A 107 12.80 12.31 10.13
CA HIS A 107 13.28 11.67 8.91
C HIS A 107 12.13 11.26 7.99
N VAL A 108 11.03 10.78 8.57
CA VAL A 108 9.81 10.40 7.85
C VAL A 108 9.20 11.61 7.13
N ILE A 109 8.95 12.70 7.85
CA ILE A 109 8.34 13.91 7.28
C ILE A 109 9.24 14.49 6.19
N ARG A 110 10.56 14.58 6.46
CA ARG A 110 11.51 15.08 5.47
C ARG A 110 11.56 14.19 4.22
N GLY A 111 11.55 12.88 4.38
CA GLY A 111 11.54 11.92 3.27
C GLY A 111 10.28 12.04 2.41
N ASN A 112 9.12 12.13 3.05
CA ASN A 112 7.84 12.25 2.35
C ASN A 112 7.79 13.52 1.50
N TRP A 113 8.08 14.68 2.10
CA TRP A 113 8.02 15.96 1.41
C TRP A 113 9.14 16.18 0.39
N ARG A 114 10.35 15.69 0.66
CA ARG A 114 11.52 15.94 -0.21
C ARG A 114 11.66 14.92 -1.33
N ILE A 115 11.18 13.69 -1.15
CA ILE A 115 11.41 12.59 -2.09
C ILE A 115 10.09 12.08 -2.65
N ILE A 116 9.16 11.65 -1.79
CA ILE A 116 7.96 10.93 -2.24
C ILE A 116 7.01 11.86 -3.00
N THR A 117 6.66 13.02 -2.45
CA THR A 117 5.76 13.99 -3.10
C THR A 117 6.27 14.48 -4.47
N PRO A 118 7.53 14.96 -4.61
CA PRO A 118 8.02 15.37 -5.92
C PRO A 118 8.18 14.19 -6.89
N ALA A 119 8.59 13.01 -6.42
CA ALA A 119 8.67 11.83 -7.28
C ALA A 119 7.29 11.39 -7.79
N ALA A 120 6.25 11.49 -6.97
CA ALA A 120 4.87 11.23 -7.39
C ALA A 120 4.42 12.22 -8.48
N LEU A 121 4.71 13.52 -8.32
CA LEU A 121 4.40 14.53 -9.35
C LEU A 121 5.14 14.25 -10.67
N VAL A 122 6.43 13.91 -10.60
CA VAL A 122 7.21 13.53 -11.78
C VAL A 122 6.61 12.29 -12.46
N SER A 123 6.17 11.29 -11.69
CA SER A 123 5.56 10.09 -12.27
C SER A 123 4.25 10.39 -13.02
N VAL A 124 3.44 11.33 -12.52
CA VAL A 124 2.22 11.79 -13.18
C VAL A 124 2.54 12.55 -14.47
N ILE A 125 3.52 13.46 -14.44
CA ILE A 125 3.96 14.22 -15.62
C ILE A 125 4.50 13.27 -16.69
N LEU A 126 5.33 12.29 -16.31
CA LEU A 126 5.84 11.27 -17.23
C LEU A 126 4.70 10.45 -17.86
N THR A 127 3.69 10.09 -17.06
CA THR A 127 2.52 9.37 -17.55
C THR A 127 1.75 10.23 -18.57
N LEU A 128 1.53 11.52 -18.28
CA LEU A 128 0.86 12.46 -19.20
C LEU A 128 1.64 12.67 -20.51
N LEU A 129 2.97 12.77 -20.43
CA LEU A 129 3.83 12.90 -21.61
C LEU A 129 3.85 11.63 -22.47
N SER A 130 3.80 10.46 -21.84
CA SER A 130 3.79 9.17 -22.54
C SER A 130 2.42 8.82 -23.15
N ALA A 131 1.33 9.35 -22.59
CA ALA A 131 -0.04 9.08 -23.01
C ALA A 131 -0.33 9.33 -24.52
N PRO A 132 0.10 10.43 -25.16
CA PRO A 132 -0.12 10.62 -26.60
C PRO A 132 0.59 9.56 -27.45
N TYR A 133 1.80 9.14 -27.08
CA TYR A 133 2.53 8.09 -27.79
C TYR A 133 1.85 6.73 -27.68
N ILE A 134 1.34 6.40 -26.48
CA ILE A 134 0.60 5.15 -26.24
C ILE A 134 -0.71 5.15 -27.04
N ARG A 135 -1.44 6.27 -27.07
CA ARG A 135 -2.67 6.39 -27.87
C ARG A 135 -2.41 6.25 -29.37
N LEU A 136 -1.29 6.79 -29.86
CA LEU A 136 -0.92 6.69 -31.27
C LEU A 136 -0.51 5.25 -31.65
N PHE A 137 0.19 4.55 -30.77
CA PHE A 137 0.52 3.12 -30.96
C PHE A 137 -0.73 2.22 -30.92
N MET A 138 -1.66 2.46 -29.99
CA MET A 138 -2.88 1.67 -29.86
C MET A 138 -3.91 1.98 -30.96
N GLY A 139 -3.93 3.22 -31.47
CA GLY A 139 -4.78 3.64 -32.60
C GLY A 139 -4.30 3.17 -33.97
N VAL A 140 -3.07 2.66 -34.09
CA VAL A 140 -2.55 2.01 -35.31
C VAL A 140 -2.84 0.49 -35.32
N LEU A 141 -3.21 -0.08 -34.16
CA LEU A 141 -3.48 -1.50 -33.96
C LEU A 141 -4.98 -1.88 -33.96
N ILE A 142 -5.87 -0.92 -34.21
CA ILE A 142 -7.33 -1.09 -34.40
C ILE A 142 -7.67 -0.65 -35.82
#